data_AF-A0A958D906-F1
#
_entry.id   AF-A0A958D906-F1
#
_cell.length_a   1.000
_cell.length_b   1.000
_cell.length_c   1.000
_cell.angle_alpha   90.00
_cell.angle_beta   90.00
_cell.angle_gamma   90.00
#
_symmetry.space_group_name_H-M   'P 1'
#
loop_
_entity.id
_entity.type
_entity.pdbx_description
1 polymer ?
#
loop_
_entity_poly.entity_id
_entity_poly.type
_entity_poly.pdbx_seq_one_letter_code
_entity_poly.pdbx_strand_id
1 'polypeptide(L)' 'MNRSQLIDRKHQVIAEIQRTRRELERERSRSAGQSKLRQLETRLDGLMAEEGRLRREIDRARD' A
#
# COMPACT_ATOMS: atom_id res chain seq x y z
N MET A 1 -15.78 5.71 9.21
CA MET A 1 -15.45 6.70 8.15
C MET A 1 -16.63 6.81 7.22
N ASN A 2 -16.90 8.00 6.68
CA ASN A 2 -17.84 8.14 5.57
C ASN A 2 -17.18 7.68 4.24
N ARG A 3 -17.98 7.48 3.20
CA ARG A 3 -17.50 7.00 1.90
C ARG A 3 -16.39 7.88 1.31
N SER A 4 -16.48 9.19 1.46
CA SER A 4 -15.44 10.13 0.99
C SER A 4 -14.11 9.89 1.69
N GLN A 5 -14.12 9.75 3.02
CA GLN A 5 -12.92 9.47 3.82
C GLN A 5 -12.28 8.12 3.45
N LEU A 6 -13.08 7.10 3.15
CA LEU A 6 -12.57 5.81 2.69
C LEU A 6 -11.89 5.91 1.33
N ILE A 7 -12.46 6.69 0.40
CA ILE A 7 -11.88 6.94 -0.93
C ILE A 7 -10.57 7.72 -0.79
N ASP A 8 -10.54 8.76 0.04
CA ASP A 8 -9.34 9.55 0.28
C ASP A 8 -8.23 8.69 0.91
N ARG A 9 -8.57 7.87 1.91
CA ARG A 9 -7.63 6.92 2.50
C ARG A 9 -7.11 5.92 1.47
N LYS A 10 -7.97 5.42 0.58
CA LYS A 10 -7.58 4.52 -0.50
C LYS A 10 -6.57 5.17 -1.44
N HIS A 11 -6.78 6.43 -1.84
CA HIS A 11 -5.82 7.16 -2.68
C HIS A 11 -4.47 7.33 -1.98
N GLN A 12 -4.46 7.62 -0.68
CA GLN A 12 -3.22 7.69 0.11
C GLN A 12 -2.48 6.34 0.13
N VAL A 13 -3.19 5.24 0.38
CA VAL A 13 -2.62 3.89 0.38
C VAL A 13 -2.04 3.54 -1.00
N ILE A 14 -2.74 3.87 -2.10
CA ILE A 14 -2.23 3.67 -3.47
C ILE A 14 -0.94 4.46 -3.69
N ALA A 15 -0.88 5.72 -3.24
CA ALA A 15 0.33 6.53 -3.34
C ALA A 15 1.49 5.95 -2.51
N GLU A 16 1.21 5.38 -1.34
CA GLU A 16 2.20 4.67 -0.51
C GLU A 16 2.69 3.37 -1.15
N ILE A 17 1.81 2.59 -1.78
CA ILE A 17 2.16 1.39 -2.56
C ILE A 17 3.15 1.77 -3.66
N GLN A 18 2.85 2.82 -4.43
CA GLN A 18 3.71 3.28 -5.51
C GLN A 18 5.07 3.80 -5.01
N ARG A 19 5.11 4.46 -3.84
CA ARG A 19 6.36 4.89 -3.21
C ARG A 19 7.19 3.71 -2.75
N THR A 20 6.57 2.75 -2.07
CA THR A 20 7.23 1.54 -1.55
C THR A 20 7.78 0.68 -2.69
N ARG A 21 7.04 0.51 -3.79
CA ARG A 21 7.53 -0.20 -4.99
C ARG A 21 8.77 0.46 -5.60
N ARG A 22 8.75 1.79 -5.76
CA ARG A 22 9.90 2.55 -6.26
C ARG A 22 11.10 2.50 -5.32
N GLU A 23 10.87 2.44 -4.01
CA GLU A 23 11.96 2.25 -3.04
C GLU A 23 12.54 0.84 -3.15
N LEU A 24 11.69 -0.19 -3.19
CA LEU A 24 12.11 -1.58 -3.35
C LEU A 24 12.93 -1.80 -4.63
N GLU A 25 12.52 -1.23 -5.75
CA GLU A 25 13.28 -1.29 -7.01
C GLU A 25 14.66 -0.60 -6.90
N ARG A 26 14.71 0.58 -6.26
CA ARG A 26 15.97 1.29 -5.98
C ARG A 26 16.89 0.52 -5.05
N GLU A 27 16.35 -0.14 -4.03
CA GLU A 27 17.14 -0.93 -3.09
C GLU A 27 17.62 -2.26 -3.72
N ARG A 28 16.79 -2.90 -4.57
CA ARG A 28 17.18 -4.08 -5.34
C ARG A 28 18.34 -3.78 -6.29
N SER A 29 18.28 -2.65 -7.00
CA SER A 29 19.36 -2.22 -7.90
C SER A 29 20.64 -1.80 -7.17
N ARG A 30 20.55 -1.38 -5.91
CA ARG A 30 21.71 -1.03 -5.06
C ARG A 30 22.32 -2.22 -4.32
N SER A 31 21.86 -3.44 -4.58
CA SER A 31 22.24 -4.65 -3.82
C SER A 31 22.06 -4.46 -2.31
N ALA A 32 20.99 -3.77 -1.90
CA ALA A 32 20.68 -3.55 -0.50
C ALA A 32 20.55 -4.89 0.24
N GLY A 33 20.92 -4.90 1.52
CA GLY A 33 20.86 -6.13 2.33
C GLY A 33 19.47 -6.75 2.32
N GLN A 34 19.41 -8.09 2.29
CA GLN A 34 18.16 -8.85 2.22
C GLN A 34 17.13 -8.47 3.31
N SER A 35 17.59 -8.03 4.49
CA SER A 35 16.73 -7.55 5.57
C SER A 35 15.89 -6.32 5.15
N LYS A 36 16.51 -5.33 4.50
CA LYS A 36 15.83 -4.11 4.06
C LYS A 36 14.82 -4.40 2.94
N LEU A 37 15.18 -5.28 2.01
CA LEU A 37 14.27 -5.74 0.96
C LEU A 37 13.04 -6.42 1.56
N ARG A 38 13.25 -7.36 2.51
CA ARG A 38 12.14 -8.06 3.18
C ARG A 38 11.23 -7.10 3.96
N GLN A 39 11.78 -6.06 4.58
CA GLN A 39 10.97 -5.03 5.26
C GLN A 39 10.09 -4.26 4.27
N LEU A 40 10.64 -3.87 3.12
CA LEU A 40 9.89 -3.18 2.07
C LEU A 40 8.83 -4.09 1.44
N GLU A 41 9.11 -5.38 1.25
CA GLU A 41 8.15 -6.38 0.79
C GLU A 41 7.00 -6.56 1.79
N THR A 42 7.32 -6.72 3.07
CA THR A 42 6.32 -6.83 4.15
C THR A 42 5.43 -5.59 4.22
N ARG A 43 6.04 -4.39 4.08
CA ARG A 43 5.28 -3.13 4.04
C ARG A 43 4.36 -3.07 2.82
N LEU A 44 4.84 -3.49 1.65
CA LEU A 44 4.06 -3.52 0.43
C LEU A 44 2.86 -4.45 0.57
N ASP A 45 3.05 -5.65 1.12
CA ASP A 45 1.98 -6.62 1.35
C ASP A 45 0.92 -6.06 2.31
N GLY A 46 1.35 -5.40 3.40
CA GLY A 46 0.45 -4.74 4.34
C GLY A 46 -0.41 -3.65 3.68
N LEU A 47 0.21 -2.82 2.83
CA LEU A 47 -0.49 -1.75 2.10
C LEU A 47 -1.47 -2.31 1.07
N MET A 48 -1.11 -3.37 0.34
CA MET A 48 -2.02 -4.04 -0.60
C MET A 48 -3.22 -4.66 0.13
N ALA A 49 -3.00 -5.28 1.29
CA ALA A 49 -4.09 -5.80 2.13
C ALA A 49 -5.00 -4.68 2.66
N GLU A 50 -4.46 -3.51 2.99
CA GLU A 50 -5.24 -2.33 3.37
C GLU A 50 -6.08 -1.80 2.20
N GLU A 51 -5.52 -1.67 0.99
CA GLU A 51 -6.27 -1.26 -0.20
C GLU A 51 -7.47 -2.20 -0.46
N GLY A 52 -7.25 -3.51 -0.35
CA GLY A 52 -8.31 -4.50 -0.53
C GLY A 52 -9.41 -4.41 0.55
N ARG A 53 -9.05 -4.08 1.79
CA ARG A 53 -10.03 -3.81 2.86
C ARG A 53 -10.84 -2.55 2.57
N LEU A 54 -10.16 -1.45 2.22
CA LEU A 54 -10.81 -0.17 1.88
C LEU A 54 -11.76 -0.32 0.70
N ARG A 55 -11.39 -1.09 -0.33
CA ARG A 55 -12.28 -1.38 -1.47
C ARG A 55 -13.58 -2.02 -1.00
N ARG A 56 -13.50 -3.07 -0.17
CA ARG A 56 -14.70 -3.74 0.38
C ARG A 56 -15.53 -2.81 1.27
N GLU A 57 -14.90 -1.95 2.05
CA GLU A 57 -15.61 -0.98 2.90
C GLU A 57 -16.32 0.10 2.08
N ILE A 58 -15.69 0.60 1.01
CA ILE A 58 -16.30 1.55 0.07
C ILE A 58 -17.50 0.93 -0.62
N ASP A 59 -17.38 -0.33 -1.05
CA ASP A 59 -18.47 -1.06 -1.69
C ASP A 59 -19.66 -1.22 -0.74
N ARG A 60 -19.42 -1.62 0.53
CA ARG A 60 -20.46 -1.70 1.56
C ARG A 60 -21.10 -0.37 1.91
N ALA A 61 -20.34 0.72 1.87
CA ALA A 61 -20.86 2.07 2.18
C ALA A 61 -21.67 2.68 1.01
N ARG A 62 -21.81 1.96 -0.11
CA ARG A 62 -22.64 2.34 -1.26
C ARG A 62 -24.07 1.79 -1.15
N ASP A 63 -24.23 0.65 -0.48
CA ASP A 63 -25.51 -0.02 -0.22
C ASP A 63 -26.17 0.55 1.05
#